data_AF-A0A352SAJ1-F1
#
_entry.id   AF-A0A352SAJ1-F1
#
_cell.length_a   1.000
_cell.length_b   1.000
_cell.length_c   1.000
_cell.angle_alpha   90.00
_cell.angle_beta   90.00
_cell.angle_gamma   90.00
#
_symmetry.space_group_name_H-M   'P 1'
#
loop_
_entity.id
_entity.type
_entity.pdbx_description
1 polymer ?
#
loop_
_entity_poly.entity_id
_entity_poly.type
_entity_poly.pdbx_seq_one_letter_code
_entity_poly.pdbx_strand_id
1 'polypeptide(L)'
;MSTPNRYRDVEIRARRGNQLQARSWLTEAPLRMLMNNLDPEVAENPKELVVYGGIGRAARNWECYDKIVESLVTLGDDETLLVQSGKPVGIFQTHADAPRVLIANANLVGNWATWEHFHELERKGLMMYGQMT
;
A
#
# COMPACT_ATOMS: atom_id res chain seq x y z
N MET A 1 16.86 -13.51 9.11
CA MET A 1 15.80 -12.84 8.33
C MET A 1 16.31 -11.45 7.99
N SER A 2 16.36 -11.10 6.71
CA SER A 2 16.82 -9.77 6.28
C SER A 2 15.82 -8.72 6.74
N THR A 3 16.29 -7.62 7.32
CA THR A 3 15.44 -6.48 7.69
C THR A 3 14.73 -5.99 6.42
N PRO A 4 13.40 -5.86 6.42
CA PRO A 4 12.69 -5.42 5.22
C PRO A 4 13.21 -4.05 4.79
N ASN A 5 13.67 -3.94 3.53
CA ASN A 5 14.19 -2.69 3.02
C ASN A 5 13.06 -1.66 2.91
N ARG A 6 13.07 -0.66 3.79
CA ARG A 6 12.10 0.45 3.81
C ARG A 6 12.66 1.73 3.23
N TYR A 7 13.95 1.82 2.93
CA TYR A 7 14.54 3.02 2.34
C TYR A 7 14.86 2.81 0.85
N ARG A 8 14.45 3.76 0.02
CA ARG A 8 14.84 3.83 -1.39
C ARG A 8 14.93 5.31 -1.78
N ASP A 9 16.06 5.68 -2.37
CA ASP A 9 16.30 7.06 -2.82
C ASP A 9 15.68 7.29 -4.21
N VAL A 10 14.35 7.46 -4.23
CA VAL A 10 13.56 7.74 -5.44
C VAL A 10 12.49 8.78 -5.11
N GLU A 11 12.08 9.52 -6.15
CA GLU A 11 10.91 10.38 -6.08
C GLU A 11 9.74 9.71 -6.81
N ILE A 12 8.61 9.56 -6.11
CA ILE A 12 7.38 9.03 -6.68
C ILE A 12 6.43 10.19 -6.91
N ARG A 13 5.77 10.22 -8.06
CA ARG A 13 4.67 11.16 -8.31
C ARG A 13 3.59 10.47 -9.10
N ALA A 14 2.34 10.80 -8.79
CA ALA A 14 1.23 10.22 -9.54
C ALA A 14 1.18 10.77 -10.98
N ARG A 15 0.93 9.88 -11.95
CA ARG A 15 0.75 10.28 -13.35
C ARG A 15 -0.41 11.28 -13.50
N ARG A 16 -0.28 12.19 -14.48
CA ARG A 16 -1.25 13.25 -14.78
C ARG A 16 -1.86 13.05 -16.17
N GLY A 17 -2.96 13.74 -16.45
CA GLY A 17 -3.65 13.66 -17.74
C GLY A 17 -4.54 12.42 -17.90
N ASN A 18 -5.01 12.19 -19.12
CA ASN A 18 -6.03 11.20 -19.45
C ASN A 18 -5.50 9.86 -19.97
N GLN A 19 -4.17 9.67 -20.00
CA GLN A 19 -3.55 8.42 -20.44
C GLN A 19 -3.46 7.44 -19.28
N LEU A 20 -3.94 6.21 -19.50
CA LEU A 20 -3.94 5.15 -18.49
C LEU A 20 -2.62 4.38 -18.49
N GLN A 21 -2.17 3.97 -17.31
CA GLN A 21 -1.14 2.93 -17.14
C GLN A 21 -1.78 1.58 -16.80
N ALA A 22 -2.84 1.58 -16.00
CA ALA A 22 -3.65 0.41 -15.67
C ALA A 22 -4.73 0.15 -16.74
N ARG A 23 -5.50 -0.93 -16.58
CA ARG A 23 -6.48 -1.38 -17.58
C ARG A 23 -7.73 -0.52 -17.66
N SER A 24 -8.15 0.06 -16.53
CA SER A 24 -9.31 0.94 -16.44
C SER A 24 -9.10 2.06 -15.43
N TRP A 25 -9.95 3.08 -15.48
CA TRP A 25 -9.94 4.18 -14.51
C TRP A 25 -10.13 3.71 -13.06
N LEU A 26 -10.88 2.62 -12.84
CA LEU A 26 -11.10 2.04 -11.51
C LEU A 26 -9.83 1.42 -10.92
N THR A 27 -8.90 0.98 -11.75
CA THR A 27 -7.57 0.47 -11.34
C THR A 27 -6.48 1.55 -11.38
N GLU A 28 -6.60 2.52 -12.28
CA GLU A 28 -5.68 3.66 -12.38
C GLU A 28 -5.82 4.61 -11.20
N ALA A 29 -7.06 4.83 -10.72
CA ALA A 29 -7.33 5.70 -9.58
C ALA A 29 -6.56 5.27 -8.31
N PRO A 30 -6.67 4.03 -7.79
CA PRO A 30 -5.88 3.62 -6.63
C PRO A 30 -4.38 3.62 -6.90
N LEU A 31 -3.93 3.35 -8.13
CA LEU A 31 -2.51 3.45 -8.50
C LEU A 31 -1.99 4.88 -8.35
N ARG A 32 -2.71 5.87 -8.90
CA ARG A 32 -2.37 7.28 -8.77
C ARG A 32 -2.47 7.75 -7.33
N MET A 33 -3.50 7.35 -6.58
CA MET A 33 -3.64 7.76 -5.18
C MET A 33 -2.51 7.18 -4.31
N LEU A 34 -2.10 5.93 -4.52
CA LEU A 34 -0.94 5.34 -3.86
C LEU A 34 0.34 6.14 -4.16
N MET A 35 0.57 6.50 -5.42
CA MET A 35 1.72 7.32 -5.80
C MET A 35 1.64 8.74 -5.24
N ASN A 36 0.45 9.33 -5.14
CA ASN A 36 0.24 10.65 -4.58
C ASN A 36 0.58 10.69 -3.08
N ASN A 37 0.23 9.64 -2.33
CA ASN A 37 0.61 9.51 -0.92
C ASN A 37 2.14 9.48 -0.70
N LEU A 38 2.94 9.26 -1.74
CA LEU A 38 4.41 9.24 -1.67
C LEU A 38 5.07 10.38 -2.46
N ASP A 39 4.28 11.36 -2.89
CA ASP A 39 4.80 12.55 -3.55
C ASP A 39 5.66 13.37 -2.57
N PRO A 40 6.88 13.82 -2.93
CA PRO A 40 7.72 14.67 -2.07
C PRO A 40 7.06 15.96 -1.59
N GLU A 41 6.03 16.44 -2.29
CA GLU A 41 5.25 17.63 -1.87
C GLU A 41 4.07 17.28 -0.95
N VAL A 42 3.80 15.99 -0.72
CA VAL A 42 2.64 15.49 0.03
C VAL A 42 3.06 14.74 1.29
N ALA A 43 4.05 13.86 1.17
CA ALA A 43 4.47 12.95 2.24
C ALA A 43 5.56 13.57 3.12
N GLU A 44 5.50 13.29 4.43
CA GLU A 44 6.50 13.72 5.41
C GLU A 44 7.87 13.05 5.19
N ASN A 45 7.91 11.75 4.85
CA ASN A 45 9.15 11.03 4.54
C ASN A 45 8.92 9.90 3.52
N PRO A 46 8.75 10.24 2.22
CA PRO A 46 8.35 9.27 1.19
C PRO A 46 9.40 8.20 0.89
N LYS A 47 10.70 8.51 1.10
CA LYS A 47 11.80 7.54 0.88
C LYS A 47 11.72 6.36 1.85
N GLU A 48 11.07 6.54 2.99
CA GLU A 48 10.72 5.49 3.97
C GLU A 48 9.27 4.99 3.89
N LEU A 49 8.57 5.36 2.82
CA LEU A 49 7.15 5.11 2.57
C LEU A 49 6.20 5.79 3.58
N VAL A 50 6.70 6.71 4.41
CA VAL A 50 5.93 7.38 5.47
C VAL A 50 5.19 8.58 4.87
N VAL A 51 3.88 8.59 5.05
CA VAL A 51 2.99 9.65 4.57
C VAL A 51 2.82 10.72 5.65
N TYR A 52 2.31 10.36 6.83
CA TYR A 52 2.13 11.27 7.98
C TYR A 52 1.88 10.48 9.28
N GLY A 53 1.76 11.20 10.41
CA GLY A 53 1.31 10.61 11.67
C GLY A 53 2.33 9.66 12.30
N GLY A 54 3.61 10.07 12.31
CA GLY A 54 4.71 9.26 12.84
C GLY A 54 5.17 8.23 11.82
N ILE A 55 4.75 6.97 11.96
CA ILE A 55 5.16 5.86 11.09
C ILE A 55 4.04 5.36 10.17
N GLY A 56 3.03 6.21 9.90
CA GLY A 56 1.94 5.91 8.97
C GLY A 56 2.48 5.78 7.55
N ARG A 57 2.39 4.59 6.96
CA ARG A 57 3.01 4.26 5.67
C ARG A 57 2.00 3.87 4.59
N ALA A 58 2.35 4.15 3.34
CA ALA A 58 1.55 3.78 2.17
C ALA A 58 1.68 2.29 1.77
N ALA A 59 2.84 1.67 2.05
CA ALA A 59 3.10 0.25 1.83
C ALA A 59 4.07 -0.29 2.89
N ARG A 60 4.06 -1.61 3.11
CA ARG A 60 4.81 -2.23 4.22
C ARG A 60 6.32 -2.06 4.10
N ASN A 61 6.81 -2.18 2.87
CA ASN A 61 8.19 -2.04 2.45
C ASN A 61 8.21 -1.86 0.93
N TRP A 62 9.38 -1.60 0.37
CA TRP A 62 9.52 -1.28 -1.05
C TRP A 62 9.14 -2.44 -1.99
N GLU A 63 9.42 -3.68 -1.59
CA GLU A 63 8.97 -4.87 -2.33
C GLU A 63 7.44 -4.93 -2.42
N CYS A 64 6.75 -4.66 -1.31
CA CYS A 64 5.29 -4.61 -1.29
C CYS A 64 4.75 -3.47 -2.14
N TYR A 65 5.38 -2.29 -2.11
CA TYR A 65 5.00 -1.17 -2.97
C TYR A 65 5.08 -1.56 -4.46
N ASP A 66 6.22 -2.11 -4.89
CA ASP A 66 6.43 -2.51 -6.29
C ASP A 66 5.38 -3.54 -6.73
N LYS A 67 5.08 -4.51 -5.85
CA LYS A 67 4.07 -5.53 -6.13
C LYS A 67 2.64 -5.00 -6.14
N ILE A 68 2.30 -3.99 -5.34
CA ILE A 68 0.99 -3.33 -5.41
C ILE A 68 0.86 -2.61 -6.76
N VAL A 69 1.89 -1.87 -7.16
CA VAL A 69 1.91 -1.17 -8.46
C VAL A 69 1.75 -2.16 -9.62
N GLU A 70 2.54 -3.24 -9.64
CA GLU A 70 2.45 -4.30 -10.65
C GLU A 70 1.05 -4.94 -10.71
N SER A 71 0.47 -5.22 -9.53
CA SER A 71 -0.87 -5.79 -9.41
C SER A 71 -1.93 -4.84 -9.98
N LEU A 72 -1.92 -3.56 -9.59
CA LEU A 72 -2.91 -2.57 -10.05
C LEU A 72 -2.83 -2.31 -11.55
N VAL A 73 -1.65 -2.37 -12.15
CA VAL A 73 -1.47 -2.21 -13.60
C VAL A 73 -2.12 -3.35 -14.38
N THR A 74 -2.17 -4.56 -13.82
CA THR A 74 -2.64 -5.77 -14.49
C THR A 74 -3.99 -6.29 -14.01
N LEU A 75 -4.56 -5.71 -12.96
CA LEU A 75 -5.82 -6.14 -12.35
C LEU A 75 -7.00 -6.06 -13.34
N GLY A 76 -7.77 -7.14 -13.45
CA GLY A 76 -8.99 -7.20 -14.25
C GLY A 76 -10.14 -6.38 -13.65
N ASP A 77 -11.11 -6.04 -14.50
CA ASP A 77 -12.29 -5.26 -14.09
C ASP A 77 -13.26 -6.08 -13.23
N ASP A 78 -13.15 -7.41 -13.22
CA ASP A 78 -13.88 -8.34 -12.37
C ASP A 78 -13.00 -8.96 -11.27
N GLU A 79 -11.84 -8.35 -10.97
CA GLU A 79 -10.94 -8.82 -9.93
C GLU A 79 -10.83 -7.81 -8.77
N THR A 80 -10.48 -8.33 -7.59
CA THR A 80 -10.23 -7.54 -6.39
C THR A 80 -8.88 -7.91 -5.78
N LEU A 81 -8.01 -6.91 -5.61
CA LEU A 81 -6.74 -7.02 -4.90
C LEU A 81 -6.97 -6.92 -3.39
N LEU A 82 -6.42 -7.86 -2.63
CA LEU A 82 -6.39 -7.80 -1.16
C LEU A 82 -5.04 -7.25 -0.68
N VAL A 83 -5.09 -6.16 0.08
CA VAL A 83 -3.93 -5.55 0.74
C VAL A 83 -4.04 -5.72 2.26
N GLN A 84 -3.14 -6.50 2.84
CA GLN A 84 -3.08 -6.77 4.27
C GLN A 84 -1.86 -6.06 4.86
N SER A 85 -2.07 -5.13 5.79
CA SER A 85 -1.01 -4.29 6.40
C SER A 85 0.03 -3.84 5.36
N GLY A 86 -0.44 -3.20 4.29
CA GLY A 86 0.40 -2.68 3.20
C GLY A 86 1.13 -3.71 2.34
N LYS A 87 0.73 -4.98 2.36
CA LYS A 87 1.26 -6.05 1.49
C LYS A 87 0.16 -6.57 0.55
N PRO A 88 0.40 -6.69 -0.76
CA PRO A 88 -0.54 -7.35 -1.67
C PRO A 88 -0.48 -8.87 -1.44
N VAL A 89 -1.56 -9.47 -0.95
CA VAL A 89 -1.57 -10.88 -0.51
C VAL A 89 -2.35 -11.82 -1.42
N GLY A 90 -3.19 -11.29 -2.30
CA GLY A 90 -3.91 -12.11 -3.27
C GLY A 90 -4.84 -11.28 -4.14
N ILE A 91 -5.19 -11.85 -5.30
CA ILE A 91 -6.20 -11.33 -6.21
C ILE A 91 -7.25 -12.43 -6.36
N PHE A 92 -8.51 -12.05 -6.25
CA PHE A 92 -9.63 -12.97 -6.40
C PHE A 92 -10.62 -12.42 -7.41
N GLN A 93 -11.24 -13.32 -8.18
CA GLN A 93 -12.34 -12.94 -9.05
C GLN A 93 -13.56 -12.56 -8.20
N THR A 94 -14.18 -11.45 -8.56
CA THR A 94 -15.40 -10.89 -7.98
C THR A 94 -16.37 -10.52 -9.12
N HIS A 95 -16.64 -9.25 -9.35
CA HIS A 95 -17.49 -8.73 -10.44
C HIS A 95 -17.24 -7.23 -10.64
N ALA A 96 -17.70 -6.66 -11.76
CA ALA A 96 -17.43 -5.27 -12.15
C ALA A 96 -17.84 -4.23 -11.08
N ASP A 97 -18.96 -4.44 -10.40
CA ASP A 97 -19.46 -3.52 -9.36
C ASP A 97 -18.79 -3.69 -7.98
N ALA A 98 -17.90 -4.66 -7.82
CA ALA A 98 -17.16 -4.85 -6.57
C ALA A 98 -16.00 -3.84 -6.44
N PRO A 99 -15.48 -3.59 -5.24
CA PRO A 99 -14.26 -2.81 -5.07
C PRO A 99 -13.06 -3.46 -5.77
N ARG A 100 -12.23 -2.68 -6.46
CA ARG A 100 -10.97 -3.17 -7.06
C ARG A 100 -9.91 -3.48 -6.01
N VAL A 101 -9.95 -2.83 -4.84
CA VAL A 101 -9.00 -3.05 -3.76
C VAL A 101 -9.73 -3.11 -2.43
N LEU A 102 -9.42 -4.12 -1.61
CA LEU A 102 -9.84 -4.21 -0.21
C LEU A 102 -8.62 -4.15 0.69
N ILE A 103 -8.65 -3.28 1.70
CA ILE A 103 -7.52 -2.96 2.55
C ILE A 103 -7.85 -3.25 4.01
N ALA A 104 -6.98 -4.01 4.68
CA ALA A 104 -7.05 -4.24 6.12
C ALA A 104 -5.66 -4.03 6.73
N ASN A 105 -5.46 -2.86 7.35
CA ASN A 105 -4.18 -2.45 7.90
C ASN A 105 -4.20 -2.42 9.44
N ALA A 106 -3.08 -2.80 10.05
CA ALA A 106 -2.79 -2.65 11.47
C ALA A 106 -3.75 -3.35 12.47
N ASN A 107 -4.68 -4.18 12.00
CA ASN A 107 -5.61 -4.91 12.85
C ASN A 107 -4.89 -5.97 13.69
N LEU A 108 -5.14 -5.94 15.00
CA LEU A 108 -4.69 -6.94 15.97
C LEU A 108 -5.88 -7.38 16.82
N VAL A 109 -5.88 -8.65 17.24
CA VAL A 109 -6.88 -9.15 18.19
C VAL A 109 -6.76 -8.37 19.49
N GLY A 110 -7.87 -8.02 20.13
CA GLY A 110 -7.93 -7.01 21.21
C GLY A 110 -6.88 -7.16 22.32
N ASN A 111 -6.63 -8.38 22.79
CA ASN A 111 -5.62 -8.64 23.83
C ASN A 111 -4.16 -8.37 23.40
N TRP A 112 -3.90 -8.29 22.10
CA TRP A 112 -2.59 -8.04 21.50
C TRP A 112 -2.49 -6.67 20.84
N ALA A 113 -3.54 -5.84 20.89
CA ALA A 113 -3.59 -4.51 20.28
C ALA A 113 -2.78 -3.47 21.08
N THR A 114 -1.46 -3.71 21.18
CA THR A 114 -0.48 -2.91 21.91
C THR A 114 0.67 -2.49 21.00
N TRP A 115 1.34 -1.38 21.32
CA TRP A 115 2.49 -0.91 20.56
C TRP A 115 3.68 -1.86 20.66
N GLU A 116 3.88 -2.48 21.82
CA GLU A 116 4.95 -3.46 22.06
C GLU A 116 4.84 -4.64 21.09
N HIS A 117 3.63 -5.22 20.98
CA HIS A 117 3.37 -6.33 20.07
C HIS A 117 3.37 -5.90 18.60
N PHE A 118 2.82 -4.72 18.30
CA PHE A 118 2.91 -4.13 16.96
C PHE A 118 4.37 -4.04 16.49
N HIS A 119 5.27 -3.47 17.31
CA HIS A 119 6.67 -3.31 16.95
C HIS A 119 7.43 -4.65 16.89
N GLU A 120 7.03 -5.64 17.68
CA GLU A 120 7.53 -7.01 17.54
C GLU A 120 7.24 -7.57 16.15
N LEU A 121 5.99 -7.48 15.69
CA LEU A 121 5.58 -7.93 14.36
C LEU A 121 6.20 -7.08 13.25
N GLU A 122 6.33 -5.77 13.47
CA GLU A 122 6.97 -4.83 12.54
C GLU A 122 8.43 -5.23 12.27
N ARG A 123 9.21 -5.54 13.32
CA ARG A 123 10.60 -6.01 13.20
C ARG A 123 10.71 -7.34 12.45
N LYS A 124 9.69 -8.19 12.55
CA LYS A 124 9.56 -9.44 11.79
C LYS A 124 9.09 -9.24 10.34
N GLY A 125 8.80 -8.01 9.92
CA GLY A 125 8.26 -7.70 8.59
C GLY A 125 6.80 -8.09 8.39
N LEU A 126 6.05 -8.28 9.48
CA LEU A 126 4.66 -8.74 9.46
C LEU A 126 3.63 -7.61 9.59
N MET A 127 4.08 -6.38 9.86
CA MET A 127 3.19 -5.28 10.22
C MET A 127 3.56 -3.96 9.56
N MET A 128 2.52 -3.13 9.35
CA MET A 128 2.59 -1.75 8.89
C MET A 128 1.51 -0.95 9.64
N TYR A 129 1.84 0.27 10.04
CA TYR A 129 0.87 1.21 10.58
C TYR A 129 0.28 2.02 9.41
N GLY A 130 -1.04 1.96 9.24
CA GLY A 130 -1.73 2.59 8.10
C GLY A 130 -2.19 4.02 8.36
N GLN A 131 -2.19 4.49 9.62
CA GLN A 131 -2.93 5.70 10.00
C GLN A 131 -4.39 5.57 9.49
N MET A 132 -4.96 6.61 8.88
CA MET A 132 -6.35 6.64 8.43
C MET A 132 -6.50 6.62 6.90
N THR A 133 -5.60 7.24 6.13
CA THR A 133 -5.80 7.55 4.70
C THR A 133 -4.77 6.91 3.77
#